data_AF-A0A660LF35-F1
#
_entry.id   AF-A0A660LF35-F1
#
_cell.length_a   1.000
_cell.length_b   1.000
_cell.length_c   1.000
_cell.angle_alpha   90.00
_cell.angle_beta   90.00
_cell.angle_gamma   90.00
#
_symmetry.space_group_name_H-M   'P 1'
#
loop_
_entity.id
_entity.type
_entity.pdbx_description
1 polymer ?
#
loop_
_entity_poly.entity_id
_entity_poly.type
_entity_poly.pdbx_seq_one_letter_code
_entity_poly.pdbx_strand_id
1 'polypeptide(L)'
;MARNDPTDTGGLFIGRRPGTGPLHYRGDPQRGGAGRRRVDGVLAALVLVVETLLCLSVWGPQPLAWLWIASQVSFHADNDFLGIVVAFFGILASLLVTLALANRLDRVWRLLRRAAGHDQREGLVARIFAVSAVIALVAFGFWFLVLEGPAPSLAPR
;
A
#
# COMPACT_ATOMS: atom_id res chain seq x y z
N MET A 1 -21.76 -14.83 -11.53
CA MET A 1 -21.17 -15.10 -12.86
C MET A 1 -19.68 -15.35 -12.67
N ALA A 2 -19.25 -16.61 -12.78
CA ALA A 2 -17.86 -17.00 -12.59
C ALA A 2 -17.07 -16.74 -13.89
N ARG A 3 -16.18 -15.74 -13.85
CA ARG A 3 -15.24 -15.43 -14.92
C ARG A 3 -13.93 -16.13 -14.57
N ASN A 4 -13.78 -17.37 -15.03
CA ASN A 4 -12.58 -18.18 -14.82
C ASN A 4 -11.43 -17.61 -15.64
N ASP A 5 -10.30 -17.30 -14.98
CA ASP A 5 -9.04 -16.90 -15.59
C ASP A 5 -8.19 -18.17 -15.85
N PRO A 6 -8.00 -18.60 -17.11
CA PRO A 6 -7.37 -19.87 -17.45
C PRO A 6 -5.85 -19.68 -17.60
N THR A 7 -5.13 -19.35 -16.53
CA THR A 7 -3.67 -19.30 -16.57
C THR A 7 -3.06 -20.59 -16.02
N ASP A 8 -3.12 -21.65 -16.83
CA ASP A 8 -2.04 -22.64 -16.90
C ASP A 8 -2.19 -23.45 -18.20
N THR A 9 -1.78 -22.88 -19.33
CA THR A 9 -1.67 -23.63 -20.59
C THR A 9 -0.47 -24.56 -20.50
N GLY A 10 -0.59 -25.63 -19.74
CA GLY A 10 0.35 -26.74 -19.66
C GLY A 10 0.39 -27.55 -20.96
N GLY A 11 0.80 -26.91 -22.06
CA GLY A 11 0.81 -27.50 -23.39
C GLY A 11 0.46 -26.49 -24.47
N LEU A 12 1.44 -25.65 -24.80
CA LEU A 12 1.57 -24.88 -26.03
C LEU A 12 1.39 -25.79 -27.27
N PHE A 13 0.16 -26.13 -27.65
CA PHE A 13 -0.18 -26.99 -28.81
C PHE A 13 0.10 -28.49 -28.63
N ILE A 14 -0.82 -29.23 -28.00
CA ILE A 14 -0.97 -30.68 -28.26
C ILE A 14 -2.39 -30.94 -28.74
N GLY A 15 -2.61 -30.74 -30.04
CA GLY A 15 -3.36 -31.61 -30.96
C GLY A 15 -4.70 -32.25 -30.59
N ARG A 16 -5.45 -31.83 -29.56
CA ARG A 16 -6.78 -32.39 -29.25
C ARG A 16 -7.74 -31.29 -28.82
N ARG A 17 -8.96 -31.34 -29.39
CA ARG A 17 -10.09 -30.40 -29.31
C ARG A 17 -10.02 -29.35 -28.17
N PRO A 18 -10.24 -28.05 -28.48
CA PRO A 18 -10.40 -27.02 -27.45
C PRO A 18 -11.47 -27.45 -26.44
N GLY A 19 -11.11 -27.51 -25.15
CA GLY A 19 -12.05 -27.78 -24.05
C GLY A 19 -12.11 -29.22 -23.50
N THR A 20 -11.31 -30.18 -23.99
CA THR A 20 -11.36 -31.59 -23.50
C THR A 20 -10.15 -32.05 -22.68
N GLY A 21 -9.16 -31.17 -22.45
CA GLY A 21 -8.06 -31.48 -21.53
C GLY A 21 -8.53 -31.45 -20.08
N PRO A 22 -8.11 -32.38 -19.20
CA PRO A 22 -8.44 -32.31 -17.78
C PRO A 22 -7.91 -31.00 -17.20
N LEU A 23 -8.82 -30.12 -16.81
CA LEU A 23 -8.53 -28.86 -16.15
C LEU A 23 -7.78 -29.16 -14.85
N HIS A 24 -6.48 -28.89 -14.84
CA HIS A 24 -5.68 -28.93 -13.63
C HIS A 24 -5.99 -27.68 -12.82
N TYR A 25 -6.97 -27.80 -11.94
CA TYR A 25 -7.13 -26.83 -10.86
C TYR A 25 -5.92 -26.95 -9.95
N ARG A 26 -5.26 -25.83 -9.66
CA ARG A 26 -4.19 -25.79 -8.66
C ARG A 26 -4.75 -26.37 -7.35
N GLY A 27 -4.18 -27.49 -6.90
CA GLY A 27 -4.66 -28.18 -5.70
C GLY A 27 -4.66 -27.27 -4.48
N ASP A 28 -5.61 -27.51 -3.57
CA ASP A 28 -5.66 -26.79 -2.30
C ASP A 28 -4.31 -26.94 -1.57
N PRO A 29 -3.69 -25.84 -1.09
CA PRO A 29 -2.41 -25.92 -0.41
C PRO A 29 -2.53 -26.83 0.82
N GLN A 30 -1.55 -27.71 1.00
CA GLN A 30 -1.48 -28.62 2.15
C GLN A 30 -1.54 -27.80 3.45
N ARG A 31 -2.64 -28.00 4.17
CA ARG A 31 -2.97 -27.34 5.43
C ARG A 31 -1.89 -27.66 6.48
N GLY A 32 -1.07 -26.68 6.84
CA GLY A 32 -0.10 -26.80 7.92
C GLY A 32 -0.77 -27.12 9.28
N GLY A 33 -0.02 -27.76 10.18
CA GLY A 33 -0.48 -28.10 11.54
C GLY A 33 -0.88 -26.87 12.38
N ALA A 34 -1.67 -27.09 13.43
CA ALA A 34 -2.31 -26.02 14.21
C ALA A 34 -1.35 -24.96 14.80
N GLY A 35 -0.13 -25.37 15.20
CA GLY A 35 0.90 -24.45 15.69
C GLY A 35 1.45 -23.51 14.60
N ARG A 36 1.71 -24.04 13.40
CA ARG A 36 2.23 -23.26 12.27
C ARG A 36 1.23 -22.21 11.78
N ARG A 37 -0.07 -22.55 11.80
CA ARG A 37 -1.15 -21.60 11.49
C ARG A 37 -1.22 -20.40 12.43
N ARG A 38 -0.93 -20.59 13.72
CA ARG A 38 -0.91 -19.47 14.70
C ARG A 38 0.24 -18.52 14.40
N VAL A 39 1.42 -19.06 14.11
CA VAL A 39 2.60 -18.26 13.72
C VAL A 39 2.33 -17.51 12.42
N ASP A 40 1.79 -18.18 11.40
CA ASP A 40 1.44 -17.55 10.12
C ASP A 40 0.40 -16.43 10.30
N GLY A 41 -0.55 -16.60 11.22
CA GLY A 41 -1.52 -15.58 11.58
C GLY A 41 -0.92 -14.34 12.25
N VAL A 42 0.02 -14.53 13.18
CA VAL A 42 0.75 -13.41 13.84
C VAL A 42 1.62 -12.66 12.82
N LEU A 43 2.33 -13.39 11.96
CA LEU A 43 3.13 -12.78 10.90
C LEU A 43 2.26 -11.99 9.92
N ALA A 44 1.09 -12.51 9.54
CA ALA A 44 0.14 -11.79 8.70
C ALA A 44 -0.38 -10.50 9.38
N ALA A 45 -0.62 -10.53 10.69
CA ALA A 45 -1.02 -9.34 11.44
C ALA A 45 0.10 -8.29 11.49
N LEU A 46 1.35 -8.70 11.72
CA LEU A 46 2.51 -7.80 11.72
C LEU A 46 2.71 -7.14 10.36
N VAL A 47 2.62 -7.90 9.26
CA VAL A 47 2.73 -7.33 7.90
C VAL A 47 1.63 -6.29 7.65
N LEU A 48 0.40 -6.55 8.09
CA LEU A 48 -0.71 -5.61 7.96
C LEU A 48 -0.46 -4.31 8.75
N VAL A 49 0.10 -4.40 9.96
CA VAL A 49 0.47 -3.23 10.76
C VAL A 49 1.53 -2.41 10.04
N VAL A 50 2.58 -3.05 9.51
CA VAL A 50 3.64 -2.37 8.76
C VAL A 50 3.08 -1.68 7.51
N GLU A 51 2.21 -2.36 6.76
CA GLU A 51 1.55 -1.79 5.58
C GLU A 51 0.69 -0.56 5.94
N THR A 52 -0.03 -0.63 7.06
CA THR A 52 -0.84 0.48 7.57
C THR A 52 0.04 1.67 7.94
N LEU A 53 1.15 1.43 8.65
CA LEU A 53 2.11 2.48 9.03
C LEU A 53 2.75 3.15 7.81
N LEU A 54 3.11 2.37 6.78
CA LEU A 54 3.61 2.90 5.51
C LEU A 54 2.57 3.76 4.80
N CYS A 55 1.30 3.35 4.80
CA CYS A 55 0.23 4.15 4.22
C CYS A 55 0.02 5.46 4.99
N LEU A 56 0.09 5.42 6.32
CA LEU A 56 -0.05 6.61 7.16
C LEU A 56 1.13 7.57 7.01
N SER A 57 2.34 7.06 6.81
CA SER A 57 3.54 7.93 6.67
C SER A 57 3.46 8.83 5.44
N VAL A 58 2.81 8.38 4.36
CA VAL A 58 2.64 9.16 3.12
C VAL A 58 1.88 10.46 3.34
N TRP A 59 0.97 10.51 4.31
CA TRP A 59 0.07 11.65 4.50
C TRP A 59 0.64 12.74 5.40
N GLY A 60 1.64 12.46 6.24
CA GLY A 60 2.14 13.43 7.21
C GLY A 60 3.65 13.33 7.43
N PRO A 61 4.15 12.25 8.04
CA PRO A 61 5.57 12.11 8.35
C PRO A 61 6.49 12.30 7.15
N GLN A 62 6.14 11.74 5.99
CA GLN A 62 6.98 11.77 4.80
C GLN A 62 7.02 13.17 4.14
N PRO A 63 5.89 13.85 3.89
CA PRO A 63 5.91 15.25 3.48
C PRO A 63 6.65 16.16 4.46
N LEU A 64 6.38 16.02 5.77
CA LEU A 64 6.98 16.86 6.81
C LEU A 64 8.50 16.70 6.86
N ALA A 65 9.00 15.46 6.76
CA ALA A 65 10.43 15.18 6.72
C ALA A 65 11.11 15.83 5.51
N TRP A 66 10.50 15.77 4.33
CA TRP A 66 11.06 16.39 3.12
C TRP A 66 10.98 17.92 3.14
N LEU A 67 9.94 18.51 3.72
CA LEU A 67 9.88 19.95 3.94
C LEU A 67 10.98 20.43 4.90
N TRP A 68 11.24 19.67 5.97
CA TRP A 68 12.35 19.97 6.87
C TRP A 68 13.72 19.81 6.19
N ILE A 69 13.94 18.73 5.43
CA ILE A 69 15.19 18.54 4.67
C ILE A 69 15.38 19.69 3.67
N ALA A 70 14.33 20.06 2.94
CA ALA A 70 14.38 21.15 1.98
C ALA A 70 14.68 22.49 2.66
N SER A 71 14.13 22.77 3.84
CA SER A 71 14.46 24.00 4.58
C SER A 71 15.94 24.05 4.98
N GLN A 72 16.53 22.91 5.37
CA GLN A 72 17.96 22.83 5.65
C GLN A 72 18.79 23.06 4.38
N VAL A 73 18.38 22.48 3.26
CA VAL A 73 19.08 22.62 1.98
C VAL A 73 19.05 24.06 1.47
N SER A 74 17.89 24.71 1.48
CA SER A 74 17.78 26.14 1.12
C SER A 74 18.67 27.01 1.99
N PHE A 75 18.71 26.74 3.31
CA PHE A 75 19.52 27.51 4.25
C PHE A 75 21.04 27.38 4.01
N HIS A 76 21.52 26.17 3.72
CA HIS A 76 22.96 25.94 3.53
C HIS A 76 23.44 26.29 2.12
N ALA A 77 22.57 26.17 1.11
CA ALA A 77 22.91 26.44 -0.29
C ALA A 77 22.63 27.89 -0.72
N ASP A 78 21.99 28.70 0.16
CA ASP A 78 21.51 30.06 -0.13
C ASP A 78 20.69 30.12 -1.43
N ASN A 79 19.90 29.07 -1.68
CA ASN A 79 19.15 28.87 -2.91
C ASN A 79 17.83 28.11 -2.67
N ASP A 80 16.72 28.84 -2.75
CA ASP A 80 15.39 28.29 -2.52
C ASP A 80 14.94 27.30 -3.61
N PHE A 81 15.34 27.54 -4.86
CA PHE A 81 14.99 26.65 -5.97
C PHE A 81 15.56 25.24 -5.74
N LEU A 82 16.77 25.16 -5.21
CA LEU A 82 17.42 23.89 -4.90
C LEU A 82 16.67 23.13 -3.78
N GLY A 83 16.23 23.83 -2.73
CA GLY A 83 15.37 23.24 -1.69
C GLY A 83 14.06 22.69 -2.25
N ILE A 84 13.38 23.43 -3.13
CA ILE A 84 12.14 22.99 -3.79
C ILE A 84 12.38 21.72 -4.62
N VAL A 85 13.46 21.69 -5.42
CA VAL A 85 13.84 20.53 -6.22
C VAL A 85 14.07 19.31 -5.32
N VAL A 86 14.80 19.47 -4.20
CA VAL A 86 15.03 18.39 -3.23
C VAL A 86 13.74 17.89 -2.59
N ALA A 87 12.84 18.79 -2.15
CA ALA A 87 11.53 18.39 -1.61
C ALA A 87 10.73 17.60 -2.65
N PHE A 88 10.62 18.10 -3.87
CA PHE A 88 9.83 17.49 -4.93
C PHE A 88 10.33 16.08 -5.27
N PHE A 89 11.62 15.95 -5.59
CA PHE A 89 12.19 14.64 -5.94
C PHE A 89 12.24 13.70 -4.74
N GLY A 90 12.47 14.22 -3.54
CA GLY A 90 12.43 13.45 -2.30
C GLY A 90 11.06 12.84 -2.04
N ILE A 91 10.00 13.66 -2.08
CA ILE A 91 8.61 13.20 -1.91
C ILE A 91 8.25 12.18 -2.99
N LEU A 92 8.58 12.47 -4.26
CA LEU A 92 8.30 11.57 -5.38
C LEU A 92 9.02 10.23 -5.20
N ALA A 93 10.32 10.24 -4.90
CA ALA A 93 11.11 9.04 -4.69
C ALA A 93 10.59 8.22 -3.51
N SER A 94 10.30 8.86 -2.37
CA SER A 94 9.73 8.18 -1.22
C SER A 94 8.35 7.58 -1.51
N LEU A 95 7.50 8.25 -2.28
CA LEU A 95 6.19 7.72 -2.68
C LEU A 95 6.34 6.47 -3.56
N LEU A 96 7.25 6.50 -4.54
CA LEU A 96 7.55 5.33 -5.37
C LEU A 96 8.09 4.16 -4.55
N VAL A 97 9.00 4.43 -3.60
CA VAL A 97 9.56 3.42 -2.68
C VAL A 97 8.46 2.83 -1.80
N THR A 98 7.61 3.66 -1.19
CA THR A 98 6.50 3.20 -0.34
C THR A 98 5.53 2.35 -1.14
N LEU A 99 5.17 2.74 -2.37
CA LEU A 99 4.30 1.94 -3.24
C LEU A 99 4.95 0.59 -3.60
N ALA A 100 6.24 0.57 -3.92
CA ALA A 100 6.95 -0.66 -4.21
C ALA A 100 7.01 -1.60 -2.99
N LEU A 101 7.25 -1.05 -1.80
CA LEU A 101 7.25 -1.79 -0.53
C LEU A 101 5.86 -2.32 -0.18
N ALA A 102 4.82 -1.49 -0.26
CA ALA A 102 3.43 -1.89 -0.01
C ALA A 102 3.01 -3.05 -0.94
N ASN A 103 3.33 -2.95 -2.23
CA ASN A 103 3.07 -4.03 -3.19
C ASN A 103 3.83 -5.33 -2.89
N ARG A 104 5.06 -5.24 -2.35
CA ARG A 104 5.81 -6.43 -1.91
C ARG A 104 5.20 -7.05 -0.66
N LEU A 105 4.83 -6.21 0.32
CA LEU A 105 4.24 -6.64 1.58
C LEU A 105 2.86 -7.27 1.37
N ASP A 106 2.01 -6.73 0.50
CA ASP A 106 0.72 -7.33 0.17
C ASP A 106 0.84 -8.72 -0.46
N ARG A 107 1.86 -8.95 -1.29
CA ARG A 107 2.15 -10.30 -1.80
C ARG A 107 2.53 -11.25 -0.67
N VAL A 108 3.39 -10.82 0.25
CA VAL A 108 3.80 -11.63 1.42
C VAL A 108 2.59 -11.90 2.33
N TRP A 109 1.78 -10.88 2.61
CA TRP A 109 0.56 -10.99 3.40
C TRP A 109 -0.41 -12.01 2.80
N ARG A 110 -0.66 -11.94 1.49
CA ARG A 110 -1.52 -12.91 0.79
C ARG A 110 -1.00 -14.35 0.91
N LEU A 111 0.32 -14.55 0.80
CA LEU A 111 0.91 -15.88 0.97
C LEU A 111 0.75 -16.41 2.39
N LEU A 112 1.03 -15.58 3.40
CA LEU A 112 0.87 -15.94 4.82
C LEU A 112 -0.58 -16.24 5.17
N ARG A 113 -1.51 -15.44 4.65
CA ARG A 113 -2.94 -15.60 4.92
C ARG A 113 -3.53 -16.86 4.26
N ARG A 114 -3.05 -17.20 3.06
CA ARG A 114 -3.38 -18.47 2.39
C ARG A 114 -2.82 -19.66 3.16
N ALA A 115 -1.60 -19.57 3.67
CA ALA A 115 -1.00 -20.61 4.52
C ALA A 115 -1.78 -20.81 5.84
N ALA A 116 -2.33 -19.73 6.40
CA ALA A 116 -3.22 -19.78 7.56
C ALA A 116 -4.62 -20.36 7.25
N GLY A 117 -4.97 -20.59 5.98
CA GLY A 117 -6.21 -21.24 5.56
C GLY A 117 -7.34 -20.30 5.14
N HIS A 118 -7.07 -19.02 4.90
CA HIS A 118 -8.04 -18.10 4.31
C HIS A 118 -7.78 -17.91 2.81
N ASP A 119 -8.76 -18.17 1.95
CA ASP A 119 -8.66 -17.87 0.52
C ASP A 119 -9.01 -16.39 0.27
N GLN A 120 -7.99 -15.52 0.28
CA GLN A 120 -8.10 -14.12 -0.13
C GLN A 120 -7.38 -13.91 -1.47
N ARG A 121 -8.15 -13.45 -2.47
CA ARG A 121 -7.71 -13.29 -3.86
C ARG A 121 -7.48 -11.84 -4.27
N GLU A 122 -8.16 -10.89 -3.63
CA GLU A 122 -7.97 -9.45 -3.83
C GLU A 122 -6.92 -8.90 -2.85
N GLY A 123 -6.03 -8.02 -3.33
CA GLY A 123 -5.07 -7.30 -2.50
C GLY A 123 -5.76 -6.18 -1.73
N LEU A 124 -5.34 -5.93 -0.49
CA LEU A 124 -5.99 -4.96 0.40
C LEU A 124 -5.35 -3.57 0.30
N VAL A 125 -4.14 -3.45 -0.29
CA VAL A 125 -3.37 -2.20 -0.42
C VAL A 125 -4.21 -1.02 -0.88
N ALA A 126 -4.93 -1.17 -2.00
CA ALA A 126 -5.72 -0.09 -2.58
C ALA A 126 -6.84 0.38 -1.64
N ARG A 127 -7.43 -0.56 -0.88
CA ARG A 127 -8.48 -0.27 0.09
C ARG A 127 -7.91 0.39 1.34
N ILE A 128 -6.78 -0.10 1.86
CA ILE A 128 -6.08 0.49 3.01
C ILE A 128 -5.65 1.91 2.66
N PHE A 129 -5.07 2.11 1.47
CA PHE A 129 -4.65 3.41 0.99
C PHE A 129 -5.83 4.37 0.81
N ALA A 130 -6.95 3.92 0.21
CA ALA A 130 -8.14 4.75 0.05
C ALA A 130 -8.76 5.13 1.41
N VAL A 131 -8.83 4.19 2.35
CA VAL A 131 -9.34 4.46 3.71
C VAL A 131 -8.40 5.40 4.46
N SER A 132 -7.09 5.22 4.37
CA SER A 132 -6.12 6.12 5.01
C SER A 132 -6.18 7.52 4.40
N ALA A 133 -6.40 7.65 3.09
CA ALA A 133 -6.61 8.92 2.42
C ALA A 133 -7.84 9.66 2.95
N VAL A 134 -8.97 8.94 3.12
CA VAL A 134 -10.19 9.53 3.68
C VAL A 134 -9.97 9.95 5.13
N ILE A 135 -9.33 9.11 5.95
CA ILE A 135 -9.00 9.45 7.34
C ILE A 135 -8.10 10.68 7.40
N ALA A 136 -7.04 10.72 6.58
CA ALA A 136 -6.13 11.86 6.51
C ALA A 136 -6.86 13.14 6.07
N LEU A 137 -7.73 13.06 5.07
CA LEU A 137 -8.54 14.18 4.61
C LEU A 137 -9.48 14.70 5.70
N VAL A 138 -10.14 13.81 6.45
CA VAL A 138 -11.04 14.19 7.55
C VAL A 138 -10.25 14.79 8.71
N ALA A 139 -9.14 14.18 9.09
CA ALA A 139 -8.28 14.68 10.17
C ALA A 139 -7.68 16.05 9.80
N PHE A 140 -7.21 16.21 8.57
CA PHE A 140 -6.72 17.49 8.04
C PHE A 140 -7.83 18.53 7.99
N GLY A 141 -9.01 18.18 7.47
CA GLY A 141 -10.16 19.08 7.41
C GLY A 141 -10.61 19.52 8.81
N PHE A 142 -10.64 18.61 9.78
CA PHE A 142 -10.93 18.95 11.17
C PHE A 142 -9.88 19.90 11.73
N TRP A 143 -8.59 19.58 11.59
CA TRP A 143 -7.52 20.45 12.07
C TRP A 143 -7.58 21.83 11.41
N PHE A 144 -7.73 21.91 10.09
CA PHE A 144 -7.78 23.15 9.33
C PHE A 144 -9.00 24.02 9.69
N LEU A 145 -10.20 23.42 9.79
CA LEU A 145 -11.43 24.16 10.04
C LEU A 145 -11.66 24.50 11.51
N VAL A 146 -11.20 23.66 12.44
CA VAL A 146 -11.49 23.78 13.87
C VAL A 146 -10.33 24.33 14.68
N LEU A 147 -9.09 23.92 14.39
CA LEU A 147 -7.91 24.31 15.16
C LEU A 147 -7.20 25.52 14.58
N GLU A 148 -6.92 25.51 13.27
CA GLU A 148 -6.32 26.68 12.60
C GLU A 148 -7.39 27.76 12.35
N GLY A 149 -8.58 27.32 11.91
CA GLY A 149 -9.71 28.17 11.54
C GLY A 149 -9.40 29.09 10.36
N PRO A 150 -10.41 29.59 9.62
CA PRO A 150 -10.22 30.74 8.75
C PRO A 150 -9.96 31.97 9.63
N ALA A 151 -8.71 32.19 10.06
CA ALA A 151 -8.28 33.42 10.70
C ALA A 151 -8.53 34.62 9.74
N PRO A 152 -8.84 35.80 10.27
CA PRO A 152 -9.87 36.73 9.81
C PRO A 152 -9.54 37.34 8.44
N SER A 153 -9.88 36.63 7.37
CA SER A 153 -9.77 37.13 5.99
C SER A 153 -11.12 37.09 5.25
N LEU A 154 -12.15 36.53 5.86
CA LEU A 154 -13.54 36.56 5.36
C LEU A 154 -14.33 37.78 5.86
N ALA A 155 -13.75 38.61 6.73
CA ALA A 155 -14.29 39.90 7.15
C ALA A 155 -13.14 40.88 7.45
N PRO A 156 -12.76 41.77 6.53
CA PRO A 156 -11.77 42.81 6.79
C PRO A 156 -12.31 43.82 7.82
N ARG A 157 -11.45 44.30 8.72
CA ARG A 157 -11.65 45.55 9.47
C ARG A 157 -10.55 46.52 9.10
#